data_AF-X1PUM4-F1
#
_entry.id   AF-X1PUM4-F1
#
_cell.length_a   1.000
_cell.length_b   1.000
_cell.length_c   1.000
_cell.angle_alpha   90.00
_cell.angle_beta   90.00
_cell.angle_gamma   90.00
#
_symmetry.space_group_name_H-M   'P 1'
#
loop_
_entity.id
_entity.type
_entity.pdbx_description
1 polymer ?
#
loop_
_entity_poly.entity_id
_entity_poly.type
_entity_poly.pdbx_seq_one_letter_code
_entity_poly.pdbx_strand_id
1 'polypeptide(L)'
;VSLLITLVTRRVVNWERMREIKAEVSAFQKELREAQRKQDMKSVHNLQQDQKRIMALQGQMMKENFKPTLFYIVPYFIFWFILMGIYGGWVVAWLPFRLDLPFFGTWVSCGFLSWYLLTYFGSSQIWRKLLIRD
;
A
#
# COMPACT_ATOMS: atom_id res chain seq x y z
N VAL A 1 8.00 20.22 -6.28
CA VAL A 1 6.95 19.33 -5.71
C VAL A 1 7.47 18.52 -4.52
N SER A 2 8.63 17.86 -4.64
CA SER A 2 9.30 17.14 -3.54
C SER A 2 9.54 17.98 -2.27
N LEU A 3 10.01 19.22 -2.39
CA LEU A 3 10.29 20.08 -1.22
C LEU A 3 9.02 20.47 -0.43
N LEU A 4 7.92 20.80 -1.12
CA LEU A 4 6.63 21.10 -0.49
C LEU A 4 6.05 19.87 0.20
N ILE A 5 6.20 18.69 -0.41
CA ILE A 5 5.78 17.41 0.14
C ILE A 5 6.58 17.05 1.40
N THR A 6 7.89 17.24 1.39
CA THR A 6 8.72 17.03 2.57
C THR A 6 8.34 18.00 3.70
N LEU A 7 8.05 19.26 3.38
CA LEU A 7 7.61 20.27 4.34
C LEU A 7 6.24 19.97 4.96
N VAL A 8 5.25 19.60 4.14
CA VAL A 8 3.91 19.22 4.60
C VAL A 8 3.97 17.96 5.44
N THR A 9 4.74 16.95 5.02
CA THR A 9 4.94 15.71 5.79
C THR A 9 5.66 16.00 7.11
N ARG A 10 6.65 16.92 7.13
CA ARG A 10 7.31 17.34 8.38
C ARG A 10 6.37 18.07 9.34
N ARG A 11 5.41 18.84 8.81
CA ARG A 11 4.45 19.63 9.58
C ARG A 11 3.29 18.78 10.11
N VAL A 12 2.84 17.79 9.33
CA VAL A 12 1.66 16.96 9.63
C VAL A 12 2.03 15.74 10.46
N VAL A 13 3.25 15.20 10.32
CA VAL A 13 3.72 14.05 11.09
C VAL A 13 4.47 14.51 12.33
N ASN A 14 3.91 14.25 13.52
CA ASN A 14 4.61 14.42 14.79
C ASN A 14 5.69 13.33 14.93
N TRP A 15 6.90 13.66 14.48
CA TRP A 15 8.06 12.75 14.53
C TRP A 15 8.46 12.37 15.96
N GLU A 16 8.19 13.23 16.95
CA GLU A 16 8.40 12.95 18.39
C GLU A 16 7.47 11.84 18.88
N ARG A 17 6.15 11.96 18.69
CA ARG A 17 5.20 10.88 19.01
C ARG A 17 5.52 9.58 18.29
N MET A 18 5.93 9.64 17.03
CA MET A 18 6.32 8.43 16.30
C MET A 18 7.58 7.76 16.87
N ARG A 19 8.54 8.53 17.38
CA ARG A 19 9.74 8.00 18.04
C ARG A 19 9.40 7.39 19.40
N GLU A 20 8.58 8.06 20.20
CA GLU A 20 8.13 7.56 21.50
C GLU A 20 7.35 6.25 21.36
N ILE A 21 6.37 6.19 20.45
CA ILE A 21 5.60 4.97 20.22
C ILE A 21 6.51 3.85 19.68
N LYS A 22 7.46 4.15 18.79
CA LYS A 22 8.44 3.15 18.34
C LYS A 22 9.32 2.62 19.48
N ALA A 23 9.73 3.49 20.40
CA ALA A 23 10.52 3.11 21.56
C ALA A 23 9.72 2.18 22.48
N GLU A 24 8.48 2.55 22.85
CA GLU A 24 7.57 1.70 23.65
C GLU A 24 7.30 0.35 22.98
N VAL A 25 6.97 0.33 21.68
CA VAL A 25 6.73 -0.91 20.92
C VAL A 25 7.96 -1.81 20.93
N SER A 26 9.16 -1.24 20.80
CA SER A 26 10.40 -2.01 20.78
C SER A 26 10.77 -2.57 22.15
N ALA A 27 10.50 -1.82 23.23
CA ALA A 27 10.70 -2.27 24.60
C ALA A 27 9.73 -3.40 24.94
N PHE A 28 8.46 -3.24 24.61
CA PHE A 28 7.43 -4.27 24.79
C PHE A 28 7.74 -5.56 23.99
N GLN A 29 8.22 -5.43 22.74
CA GLN A 29 8.63 -6.61 21.96
C GLN A 29 9.83 -7.34 22.56
N LYS A 30 10.78 -6.63 23.18
CA LYS A 30 11.90 -7.24 23.89
C LYS A 30 11.42 -7.99 25.13
N GLU A 31 10.61 -7.36 25.96
CA GLU A 31 10.03 -7.98 27.17
C GLU A 31 9.20 -9.21 26.83
N LEU A 32 8.37 -9.14 25.79
CA LEU A 32 7.55 -10.27 25.33
C LEU A 32 8.42 -11.43 24.82
N ARG A 33 9.51 -11.14 24.12
CA ARG A 33 10.46 -12.16 23.64
C ARG A 33 11.25 -12.78 24.79
N GLU A 34 11.60 -12.01 25.81
CA GLU A 34 12.28 -12.51 27.02
C GLU A 34 11.35 -13.35 27.90
N ALA A 35 10.10 -12.92 28.08
CA ALA A 35 9.07 -13.67 28.80
C ALA A 35 8.72 -15.00 28.11
N GLN A 36 8.64 -15.00 26.77
CA GLN A 36 8.48 -16.23 25.99
C GLN A 36 9.68 -17.18 26.12
N ARG A 37 10.92 -16.65 26.14
CA ARG A 37 12.13 -17.46 26.36
C ARG A 37 12.20 -18.08 27.75
N LYS A 38 11.66 -17.40 28.77
CA LYS A 38 11.60 -17.89 30.15
C LYS A 38 10.44 -18.86 30.41
N GLN A 39 9.53 -19.06 29.45
CA GLN A 39 8.33 -19.90 29.58
C GLN A 39 7.40 -19.55 30.77
N ASP A 40 7.47 -18.31 31.24
CA ASP A 40 6.62 -17.83 32.33
C ASP A 40 5.21 -17.51 31.83
N MET A 41 4.33 -18.51 31.81
CA MET A 41 2.95 -18.41 31.29
C MET A 41 2.14 -17.25 31.91
N LYS A 42 2.40 -16.92 33.18
CA LYS A 42 1.73 -15.83 33.90
C LYS A 42 2.16 -14.45 33.40
N SER A 43 3.45 -14.30 33.09
CA SER A 43 4.01 -13.04 32.58
C SER A 43 3.60 -12.79 31.12
N VAL A 44 3.56 -13.85 30.31
CA VAL A 44 3.09 -13.81 28.92
C VAL A 44 1.61 -13.42 28.85
N HIS A 45 0.76 -13.92 29.74
CA HIS A 45 -0.66 -13.56 29.76
C HIS A 45 -0.88 -12.07 30.12
N ASN A 46 -0.14 -11.55 31.10
CA ASN A 46 -0.20 -10.12 31.44
C ASN A 46 0.30 -9.24 30.27
N LEU A 47 1.41 -9.61 29.63
CA LEU A 47 1.91 -8.90 28.46
C LEU A 47 0.95 -8.97 27.27
N GLN A 48 0.23 -10.08 27.07
CA GLN A 48 -0.82 -10.16 26.06
C GLN A 48 -1.99 -9.19 26.31
N GLN A 49 -2.31 -8.86 27.56
CA GLN A 49 -3.32 -7.83 27.85
C GLN A 49 -2.81 -6.45 27.42
N ASP A 50 -1.53 -6.15 27.65
CA ASP A 50 -0.87 -4.93 27.20
C ASP A 50 -0.71 -4.83 25.67
N GLN A 51 -0.73 -5.97 24.97
CA GLN A 51 -0.72 -6.02 23.50
C GLN A 51 -1.87 -5.21 22.89
N LYS A 52 -3.04 -5.16 23.55
CA LYS A 52 -4.18 -4.33 23.09
C LYS A 52 -3.83 -2.84 23.10
N ARG A 53 -3.11 -2.37 24.13
CA ARG A 53 -2.65 -0.98 24.24
C ARG A 53 -1.62 -0.66 23.14
N ILE A 54 -0.66 -1.57 22.93
CA ILE A 54 0.36 -1.45 21.87
C ILE A 54 -0.30 -1.43 20.48
N MET A 55 -1.30 -2.29 20.26
CA MET A 55 -2.05 -2.34 19.00
C MET A 55 -2.84 -1.04 18.78
N ALA A 56 -3.43 -0.45 19.83
CA ALA A 56 -4.09 0.86 19.74
C ALA A 56 -3.09 1.97 19.37
N LEU A 57 -1.88 1.97 19.93
CA LEU A 57 -0.81 2.91 19.57
C LEU A 57 -0.32 2.73 18.14
N GLN A 58 -0.14 1.49 17.68
CA GLN A 58 0.16 1.19 16.27
C GLN A 58 -0.96 1.65 15.35
N GLY A 59 -2.22 1.50 15.76
CA GLY A 59 -3.38 2.01 15.03
C GLY A 59 -3.39 3.54 14.90
N GLN A 60 -2.94 4.26 15.93
CA GLN A 60 -2.74 5.72 15.85
C GLN A 60 -1.64 6.08 14.85
N MET A 61 -0.49 5.38 14.88
CA MET A 61 0.57 5.58 13.88
C MET A 61 0.06 5.30 12.46
N MET A 62 -0.74 4.25 12.29
CA MET A 62 -1.34 3.88 11.01
C MET A 62 -2.26 5.01 10.54
N LYS A 63 -3.17 5.53 11.38
CA LYS A 63 -4.03 6.68 11.06
C LYS A 63 -3.24 7.92 10.65
N GLU A 64 -2.14 8.22 11.33
CA GLU A 64 -1.28 9.35 10.97
C GLU A 64 -0.61 9.18 9.59
N ASN A 65 -0.27 7.95 9.20
CA ASN A 65 0.22 7.64 7.84
C ASN A 65 -0.91 7.55 6.79
N PHE A 66 -2.12 7.22 7.19
CA PHE A 66 -3.28 7.19 6.28
C PHE A 66 -3.73 8.58 5.86
N LYS A 67 -3.62 9.61 6.72
CA LYS A 67 -3.94 11.01 6.37
C LYS A 67 -3.20 11.49 5.10
N PRO A 68 -1.86 11.42 5.01
CA PRO A 68 -1.15 11.83 3.80
C PRO A 68 -1.46 10.90 2.63
N THR A 69 -1.66 9.60 2.87
CA THR A 69 -2.00 8.64 1.81
C THR A 69 -3.33 8.98 1.14
N LEU A 70 -4.36 9.34 1.91
CA LEU A 70 -5.66 9.81 1.39
C LEU A 70 -5.52 11.06 0.53
N PHE A 71 -4.65 11.99 0.91
CA PHE A 71 -4.38 13.19 0.12
C PHE A 71 -3.78 12.86 -1.26
N TYR A 72 -3.01 11.78 -1.40
CA TYR A 72 -2.49 11.31 -2.70
C TYR A 72 -3.50 10.45 -3.48
N ILE A 73 -4.25 9.61 -2.76
CA ILE A 73 -5.24 8.70 -3.33
C ILE A 73 -6.39 9.48 -3.96
N VAL A 74 -6.90 10.52 -3.29
CA VAL A 74 -8.10 11.25 -3.77
C VAL A 74 -7.89 11.86 -5.16
N PRO A 75 -6.82 12.65 -5.45
CA PRO A 75 -6.56 13.15 -6.79
C PRO A 75 -6.34 12.05 -7.82
N TYR A 76 -5.66 10.96 -7.43
CA TYR A 76 -5.41 9.82 -8.31
C TYR A 76 -6.72 9.14 -8.75
N PHE A 77 -7.64 8.90 -7.80
CA PHE A 77 -8.94 8.33 -8.11
C PHE A 77 -9.80 9.28 -8.92
N ILE A 78 -9.81 10.58 -8.62
CA ILE A 78 -10.54 11.57 -9.43
C ILE A 78 -10.07 11.53 -10.89
N PHE A 79 -8.76 11.53 -11.13
CA PHE A 79 -8.19 11.42 -12.46
C PHE A 79 -8.60 10.11 -13.15
N TRP A 80 -8.58 9.00 -12.41
CA TRP A 80 -8.99 7.70 -12.92
C TRP A 80 -10.47 7.62 -13.25
N PHE A 81 -11.35 8.22 -12.44
CA PHE A 81 -12.79 8.31 -12.70
C PHE A 81 -13.09 9.16 -13.95
N ILE A 82 -12.37 10.26 -14.15
CA ILE A 82 -12.49 11.08 -15.37
C ILE A 82 -12.08 10.27 -16.60
N LEU A 83 -10.93 9.57 -16.53
CA LEU A 83 -10.48 8.69 -17.61
C LEU A 83 -11.49 7.56 -17.89
N MET A 84 -12.03 6.93 -16.84
CA MET A 84 -13.05 5.89 -16.99
C MET A 84 -14.34 6.44 -17.61
N GLY A 85 -14.74 7.67 -17.29
CA GLY A 85 -15.90 8.34 -17.91
C GLY A 85 -15.69 8.65 -19.40
N ILE A 86 -14.48 9.05 -19.79
CA ILE A 86 -14.14 9.39 -21.18
C ILE A 86 -13.91 8.12 -22.03
N TYR A 87 -13.21 7.13 -21.49
CA TYR A 87 -12.76 5.93 -22.23
C TYR A 87 -13.56 4.66 -21.92
N GLY A 88 -14.52 4.70 -21.01
CA GLY A 88 -15.29 3.53 -20.57
C GLY A 88 -16.17 2.89 -21.65
N GLY A 89 -16.49 3.63 -22.72
CA GLY A 89 -17.27 3.15 -23.86
C GLY A 89 -16.45 2.87 -25.13
N TRP A 90 -15.13 3.11 -25.13
CA TRP A 90 -14.30 3.02 -26.33
C TRP A 90 -13.40 1.77 -26.30
N VAL A 91 -13.38 1.03 -27.41
CA VAL A 91 -12.37 0.00 -27.66
C VAL A 91 -11.05 0.72 -27.90
N VAL A 92 -10.14 0.66 -26.92
CA VAL A 92 -8.87 1.40 -26.95
C VAL A 92 -7.82 0.70 -27.81
N ALA A 93 -7.88 -0.63 -27.91
CA ALA A 93 -6.98 -1.40 -28.75
C ALA A 93 -7.67 -2.64 -29.33
N TRP A 94 -7.50 -2.86 -30.62
CA TRP A 94 -7.84 -4.10 -31.31
C TRP A 94 -6.60 -4.99 -31.34
N LEU A 95 -6.72 -6.22 -30.86
CA LEU A 95 -5.61 -7.17 -30.88
C LEU A 95 -5.55 -7.88 -32.24
N PRO A 96 -4.37 -8.05 -32.85
CA PRO A 96 -4.23 -8.74 -34.13
C PRO A 96 -4.38 -10.27 -34.02
N PHE A 97 -4.55 -10.80 -32.81
CA PHE A 97 -4.76 -12.22 -32.52
C PHE A 97 -5.97 -12.40 -31.60
N ARG A 98 -6.71 -13.50 -31.79
CA ARG A 98 -7.87 -13.85 -30.97
C ARG A 98 -7.38 -14.59 -29.73
N LEU A 99 -7.63 -14.02 -28.55
CA LEU A 99 -7.33 -14.65 -27.27
C LEU A 99 -8.61 -15.33 -26.78
N ASP A 100 -8.68 -16.65 -26.92
CA ASP A 100 -9.81 -17.43 -26.40
C ASP A 100 -9.54 -17.74 -24.92
N LEU A 101 -10.20 -16.99 -24.04
CA LEU A 101 -10.10 -17.19 -22.60
C LEU A 101 -11.33 -17.98 -22.11
N PRO A 102 -11.14 -19.09 -21.37
CA PRO A 102 -12.23 -20.01 -20.99
C PRO A 102 -13.36 -19.37 -20.16
N PHE A 103 -13.15 -18.18 -19.59
CA PHE A 103 -14.14 -17.47 -18.78
C PHE A 103 -14.73 -16.22 -19.44
N PHE A 104 -14.11 -15.70 -20.52
CA PHE A 104 -14.49 -14.40 -21.09
C PHE A 104 -14.76 -14.43 -22.62
N GLY A 105 -14.66 -15.58 -23.27
CA GLY A 105 -14.90 -15.74 -24.70
C GLY A 105 -13.78 -15.19 -25.58
N THR A 106 -14.07 -15.00 -26.87
CA THR A 106 -13.10 -14.50 -27.87
C THR A 106 -12.79 -13.01 -27.62
N TRP A 107 -11.65 -12.72 -26.99
CA TRP A 107 -11.18 -11.35 -26.82
C TRP A 107 -10.53 -10.86 -28.11
N VAL A 108 -11.25 -9.97 -28.82
CA VAL A 108 -10.79 -9.28 -30.04
C VAL A 108 -10.50 -7.79 -29.76
N SER A 109 -11.09 -7.24 -28.70
CA SER A 109 -10.97 -5.85 -28.29
C SER A 109 -10.61 -5.75 -26.79
N CYS A 110 -9.62 -4.93 -26.47
CA CYS A 110 -9.30 -4.57 -25.10
C CYS A 110 -9.97 -3.24 -24.75
N GLY A 111 -10.86 -3.26 -23.76
CA GLY A 111 -11.34 -2.05 -23.11
C GLY A 111 -10.20 -1.33 -22.38
N PHE A 112 -10.42 -0.06 -22.02
CA PHE A 112 -9.42 0.80 -21.36
C PHE A 112 -8.72 0.14 -20.17
N LEU A 113 -9.48 -0.56 -19.31
CA LEU A 113 -8.94 -1.22 -18.11
C LEU A 113 -8.05 -2.42 -18.45
N SER A 114 -8.46 -3.26 -19.39
CA SER A 114 -7.68 -4.43 -19.85
C SER A 114 -6.40 -4.00 -20.58
N TRP A 115 -6.48 -2.96 -21.42
CA TRP A 115 -5.32 -2.38 -22.10
C TRP A 115 -4.35 -1.71 -21.11
N TYR A 116 -4.86 -0.98 -20.12
CA TYR A 116 -4.05 -0.40 -19.05
C TYR A 116 -3.32 -1.47 -18.22
N LEU A 117 -3.99 -2.56 -17.87
CA LEU A 117 -3.35 -3.66 -17.14
C LEU A 117 -2.26 -4.34 -18.00
N LEU A 118 -2.53 -4.61 -19.27
CA LEU A 118 -1.54 -5.20 -20.18
C LEU A 118 -0.30 -4.31 -20.37
N THR A 119 -0.52 -3.02 -20.61
CA THR A 119 0.58 -2.04 -20.76
C THR A 119 1.34 -1.85 -19.45
N TYR A 120 0.67 -1.87 -18.30
CA TYR A 120 1.31 -1.82 -16.99
C TYR A 120 2.20 -3.05 -16.74
N PHE A 121 1.69 -4.26 -16.98
CA PHE A 121 2.48 -5.48 -16.84
C PHE A 121 3.65 -5.53 -17.83
N GLY A 122 3.41 -5.19 -19.09
CA GLY A 122 4.45 -5.12 -20.11
C GLY A 122 5.55 -4.12 -19.75
N SER A 123 5.16 -2.90 -19.37
CA SER A 123 6.08 -1.86 -18.91
C SER A 123 6.83 -2.29 -17.65
N SER A 124 6.16 -2.96 -16.69
CA SER A 124 6.80 -3.47 -15.48
C SER A 124 7.91 -4.48 -15.78
N GLN A 125 7.70 -5.39 -16.73
CA GLN A 125 8.76 -6.32 -17.14
C GLN A 125 9.93 -5.60 -17.84
N ILE A 126 9.64 -4.57 -18.65
CA ILE A 126 10.65 -3.75 -19.33
C ILE A 126 11.48 -2.97 -18.33
N TRP A 127 10.84 -2.28 -17.38
CA TRP A 127 11.51 -1.54 -16.32
C TRP A 127 12.33 -2.46 -15.43
N ARG A 128 11.83 -3.66 -15.11
CA ARG A 128 12.60 -4.65 -14.35
C ARG A 128 13.88 -5.06 -15.08
N LYS A 129 13.82 -5.27 -16.40
CA LYS A 129 15.01 -5.59 -17.23
C LYS A 129 15.95 -4.40 -17.46
N LEU A 130 15.44 -3.17 -17.45
CA LEU A 130 16.23 -1.95 -17.69
C LEU A 130 17.00 -1.50 -16.43
N LEU A 131 16.36 -1.58 -15.25
CA LEU A 131 16.94 -1.13 -13.96
C LEU A 131 17.72 -2.23 -13.24
N ILE A 132 17.30 -3.49 -13.39
CA ILE A 132 18.03 -4.65 -12.89
C ILE A 132 18.71 -5.26 -14.10
N ARG A 133 19.79 -4.63 -14.55
CA ARG A 133 20.67 -5.19 -15.56
C ARG A 133 21.56 -6.25 -14.89
N ASP A 134 20.99 -7.43 -14.72
CA ASP A 134 21.66 -8.73 -14.83
C ASP A 134 20.97 -9.51 -15.95
#